data_AF-A0A938ME42-F1
#
_entry.id   AF-A0A938ME42-F1
#
_cell.length_a   1.000
_cell.length_b   1.000
_cell.length_c   1.000
_cell.angle_alpha   90.00
_cell.angle_beta   90.00
_cell.angle_gamma   90.00
#
_symmetry.space_group_name_H-M   'P 1'
#
loop_
_entity.id
_entity.type
_entity.pdbx_description
1 polymer ?
#
loop_
_entity_poly.entity_id
_entity_poly.type
_entity_poly.pdbx_seq_one_letter_code
_entity_poly.pdbx_strand_id
1 'polypeptide(L)'
;MTEHADTHANATMDQAVADCFDALLAAIHASADEWRTRAQAALAGRDDARAQECLAATQRITQVAREVETLYHKWKSRWPAPLPPPDGPDTQPKGHGAKLRVYLGNVVIAYPSAAETFARTIEAIGVDRVARLGKALSGIPLIATSKAINYHNQFPIGGYFVCTHSNSPTKKRLLEEIAAGLGVALRVEVISQ
;
A
#
# COMPACT_ATOMS: atom_id res chain seq x y z
N MET A 1 -14.01 31.01 -2.22
CA MET A 1 -13.35 30.86 -0.90
C MET A 1 -13.68 29.48 -0.33
N THR A 2 -13.10 28.41 -0.89
CA THR A 2 -13.49 27.03 -0.56
C THR A 2 -12.30 26.07 -0.66
N GLU A 3 -11.11 26.50 -0.24
CA GLU A 3 -9.87 25.67 -0.25
C GLU A 3 -9.36 25.29 1.15
N HIS A 4 -10.02 25.73 2.24
CA HIS A 4 -9.53 25.47 3.60
C HIS A 4 -10.10 24.22 4.29
N ALA A 5 -11.12 23.56 3.72
CA ALA A 5 -11.79 22.42 4.38
C ALA A 5 -11.08 21.07 4.15
N ASP A 6 -10.56 20.83 2.93
CA ASP A 6 -9.99 19.53 2.55
C ASP A 6 -8.63 19.24 3.24
N THR A 7 -7.84 20.29 3.49
CA THR A 7 -6.53 20.16 4.16
C THR A 7 -6.67 19.71 5.62
N HIS A 8 -7.72 20.15 6.31
CA HIS A 8 -7.95 19.81 7.71
C HIS A 8 -8.44 18.36 7.89
N ALA A 9 -9.26 17.87 6.95
CA ALA A 9 -9.78 16.49 6.98
C ALA A 9 -8.66 15.45 6.77
N ASN A 10 -7.71 15.75 5.89
CA ASN A 10 -6.58 14.86 5.59
C ASN A 10 -5.61 14.73 6.78
N ALA A 11 -5.27 15.86 7.42
CA ALA A 11 -4.43 15.86 8.62
C ALA A 11 -5.06 15.12 9.80
N THR A 12 -6.40 15.20 9.94
CA THR A 12 -7.13 14.48 10.99
C THR A 12 -7.11 12.97 10.78
N MET A 13 -7.21 12.51 9.52
CA MET A 13 -7.12 11.10 9.18
C MET A 13 -5.69 10.55 9.38
N ASP A 14 -4.66 11.32 9.01
CA ASP A 14 -3.26 10.93 9.21
C ASP A 14 -2.92 10.74 10.70
N GLN A 15 -3.44 11.62 11.57
CA GLN A 15 -3.29 11.48 13.01
C GLN A 15 -4.00 10.22 13.54
N ALA A 16 -5.23 9.96 13.09
CA ALA A 16 -5.96 8.75 13.52
C ALA A 16 -5.25 7.46 13.10
N VAL A 17 -4.61 7.45 11.92
CA VAL A 17 -3.81 6.31 11.46
C VAL A 17 -2.54 6.16 12.31
N ALA A 18 -1.83 7.26 12.59
CA ALA A 18 -0.68 7.24 13.48
C ALA A 18 -1.04 6.69 14.87
N ASP A 19 -2.14 7.15 15.46
CA ASP A 19 -2.63 6.69 16.75
C ASP A 19 -2.96 5.19 16.73
N CYS A 20 -3.56 4.69 15.64
CA CYS A 20 -3.82 3.26 15.46
C CYS A 20 -2.52 2.43 15.41
N PHE A 21 -1.49 2.91 14.71
CA PHE A 21 -0.19 2.23 14.65
C PHE A 21 0.49 2.23 16.01
N ASP A 22 0.45 3.35 16.75
CA ASP A 22 1.02 3.45 18.09
C ASP A 22 0.30 2.50 19.07
N ALA A 23 -1.03 2.42 19.00
CA ALA A 23 -1.81 1.48 19.80
C ALA A 23 -1.48 0.01 19.46
N LEU A 24 -1.29 -0.32 18.19
CA LEU A 24 -0.89 -1.66 17.75
C LEU A 24 0.51 -2.02 18.27
N LEU A 25 1.49 -1.13 18.13
CA LEU A 25 2.85 -1.34 18.62
C LEU A 25 2.88 -1.49 20.14
N ALA A 26 2.11 -0.67 20.87
CA ALA A 26 1.97 -0.80 22.32
C ALA A 26 1.41 -2.17 22.71
N ALA A 27 0.41 -2.68 22.00
CA ALA A 27 -0.16 -4.01 22.24
C ALA A 27 0.86 -5.14 21.96
N ILE A 28 1.64 -5.03 20.88
CA ILE A 28 2.69 -6.01 20.55
C ILE A 28 3.78 -6.03 21.63
N HIS A 29 4.22 -4.85 22.10
CA HIS A 29 5.20 -4.74 23.17
C HIS A 29 4.68 -5.29 24.51
N ALA A 30 3.43 -4.99 24.86
CA ALA A 30 2.79 -5.56 26.05
C ALA A 30 2.76 -7.10 26.00
N SER A 31 2.47 -7.68 24.82
CA SER A 31 2.55 -9.13 24.63
C SER A 31 3.99 -9.65 24.82
N ALA A 32 4.99 -8.98 24.26
CA ALA A 32 6.39 -9.36 24.44
C ALA A 32 6.80 -9.36 25.93
N ASP A 33 6.34 -8.38 26.70
CA ASP A 33 6.61 -8.25 28.13
C ASP A 33 5.95 -9.37 28.94
N GLU A 34 4.72 -9.77 28.61
CA GLU A 34 4.07 -10.93 29.23
C GLU A 34 4.91 -12.21 29.06
N TRP A 35 5.44 -12.44 27.85
CA TRP A 35 6.34 -13.57 27.58
C TRP A 35 7.68 -13.45 28.31
N ARG A 36 8.21 -12.24 28.52
CA ARG A 36 9.41 -12.01 29.35
C ARG A 36 9.14 -12.35 30.81
N THR A 37 7.99 -11.95 31.36
CA THR A 37 7.59 -12.31 32.73
C THR A 37 7.48 -13.83 32.89
N ARG A 38 6.90 -14.53 31.90
CA ARG A 38 6.85 -16.00 31.89
C ARG A 38 8.25 -16.62 31.86
N ALA A 39 9.17 -16.09 31.06
CA ALA A 39 10.55 -16.55 31.02
C ALA A 39 11.26 -16.39 32.37
N GLN A 40 11.08 -15.24 33.03
CA GLN A 40 11.66 -14.98 34.36
C GLN A 40 11.11 -15.93 35.42
N ALA A 41 9.81 -16.20 35.41
CA ALA A 41 9.18 -17.16 36.31
C ALA A 41 9.70 -18.59 36.10
N ALA A 42 9.91 -19.00 34.83
CA ALA A 42 10.49 -20.30 34.50
C ALA A 42 11.94 -20.44 34.98
N LEU A 43 12.77 -19.39 34.81
CA LEU A 43 14.14 -19.36 35.34
C LEU A 43 14.17 -19.46 36.88
N ALA A 44 13.27 -18.76 37.58
CA ALA A 44 13.15 -18.87 39.03
C ALA A 44 12.75 -20.28 39.48
N GLY A 45 11.92 -20.96 38.70
CA GLY A 45 11.53 -22.36 38.89
C GLY A 45 12.58 -23.38 38.46
N ARG A 46 13.74 -22.95 37.93
CA ARG A 46 14.78 -23.82 37.32
C ARG A 46 14.27 -24.69 36.16
N ASP A 47 13.24 -24.21 35.47
CA ASP A 47 12.67 -24.84 34.28
C ASP A 47 13.29 -24.20 33.04
N ASP A 48 14.54 -24.61 32.76
CA ASP A 48 15.37 -24.01 31.71
C ASP A 48 14.77 -24.20 30.31
N ALA A 49 14.12 -25.34 30.06
CA ALA A 49 13.46 -25.63 28.78
C ALA A 49 12.32 -24.62 28.53
N ARG A 50 11.45 -24.42 29.52
CA ARG A 50 10.34 -23.47 29.39
C ARG A 50 10.81 -22.02 29.33
N ALA A 51 11.90 -21.69 30.03
CA ALA A 51 12.53 -20.38 29.93
C ALA A 51 13.04 -20.10 28.51
N GLN A 52 13.72 -21.06 27.87
CA GLN A 52 14.19 -20.93 26.49
C GLN A 52 13.05 -20.75 25.50
N GLU A 53 11.96 -21.52 25.63
CA GLU A 53 10.77 -21.36 24.78
C GLU A 53 10.14 -19.98 24.90
N CYS A 54 10.01 -19.47 26.12
CA CYS A 54 9.46 -18.13 26.36
C CYS A 54 10.35 -17.03 25.77
N LEU A 55 11.68 -17.16 25.90
CA LEU A 55 12.62 -16.22 25.29
C LEU A 55 12.56 -16.26 23.75
N ALA A 56 12.44 -17.44 23.15
CA ALA A 56 12.26 -17.59 21.71
C ALA A 56 10.93 -16.97 21.23
N ALA A 57 9.87 -17.06 22.03
CA ALA A 57 8.60 -16.37 21.76
C ALA A 57 8.76 -14.84 21.82
N THR A 58 9.40 -14.31 22.87
CA THR A 58 9.70 -12.87 22.98
C THR A 58 10.51 -12.37 21.78
N GLN A 59 11.50 -13.12 21.32
CA GLN A 59 12.31 -12.75 20.13
C GLN A 59 11.45 -12.65 18.88
N ARG A 60 10.57 -13.63 18.63
CA ARG A 60 9.64 -13.60 17.48
C ARG A 60 8.70 -12.40 17.53
N ILE A 61 8.12 -12.10 18.69
CA ILE A 61 7.21 -10.96 18.86
C ILE A 61 7.96 -9.64 18.62
N THR A 62 9.18 -9.52 19.15
CA THR A 62 10.01 -8.32 18.97
C THR A 62 10.39 -8.13 17.49
N GLN A 63 10.64 -9.22 16.75
CA GLN A 63 10.92 -9.15 15.32
C GLN A 63 9.72 -8.60 14.53
N VAL A 64 8.51 -9.07 14.83
CA VAL A 64 7.27 -8.56 14.23
C VAL A 64 7.09 -7.07 14.54
N ALA A 65 7.35 -6.64 15.78
CA ALA A 65 7.26 -5.21 16.15
C ALA A 65 8.16 -4.34 15.24
N ARG A 66 9.40 -4.76 15.00
CA ARG A 66 10.34 -4.04 14.11
C ARG A 66 9.86 -3.97 12.67
N GLU A 67 9.25 -5.04 12.17
CA GLU A 67 8.68 -5.06 10.82
C GLU A 67 7.51 -4.09 10.70
N VAL A 68 6.64 -4.04 11.72
CA VAL A 68 5.53 -3.07 11.79
C VAL A 68 6.05 -1.63 11.88
N GLU A 69 7.06 -1.37 12.71
CA GLU A 69 7.71 -0.05 12.79
C GLU A 69 8.32 0.36 11.45
N THR A 70 8.99 -0.56 10.76
CA THR A 70 9.60 -0.29 9.44
C THR A 70 8.51 0.06 8.42
N LEU A 71 7.41 -0.68 8.41
CA LEU A 71 6.27 -0.40 7.54
C LEU A 71 5.64 0.96 7.84
N TYR A 72 5.47 1.30 9.12
CA TYR A 72 4.93 2.59 9.54
C TYR A 72 5.84 3.75 9.11
N HIS A 73 7.16 3.65 9.32
CA HIS A 73 8.10 4.67 8.87
C HIS A 73 8.15 4.80 7.34
N LYS A 74 8.07 3.66 6.62
CA LYS A 74 7.98 3.66 5.15
C LYS A 74 6.70 4.31 4.66
N TRP A 75 5.59 4.07 5.34
CA TRP A 75 4.30 4.71 5.05
C TRP A 75 4.37 6.21 5.31
N LYS A 76 4.79 6.62 6.52
CA LYS A 76 4.92 8.02 6.94
C LYS A 76 5.89 8.83 6.06
N SER A 77 6.94 8.19 5.53
CA SER A 77 7.91 8.85 4.63
C SER A 77 7.44 8.99 3.18
N ARG A 78 6.44 8.20 2.74
CA ARG A 78 5.97 8.19 1.34
C ARG A 78 4.57 8.74 1.14
N TRP A 79 3.95 9.31 2.18
CA TRP A 79 2.57 9.77 2.13
C TRP A 79 2.31 11.09 2.89
N PRO A 80 1.75 12.12 2.25
CA PRO A 80 1.91 12.50 0.85
C PRO A 80 2.92 13.66 0.76
N ALA A 81 4.16 13.35 0.36
CA ALA A 81 5.01 14.39 -0.22
C ALA A 81 4.50 14.62 -1.67
N PRO A 82 4.14 15.86 -2.06
CA PRO A 82 3.93 16.18 -3.46
C PRO A 82 5.17 15.76 -4.23
N LEU A 83 4.99 14.91 -5.26
CA LEU A 83 6.10 14.59 -6.14
C LEU A 83 6.61 15.91 -6.76
N PRO A 84 7.93 16.10 -6.89
CA PRO A 84 8.44 17.18 -7.71
C PRO A 84 7.82 17.03 -9.11
N PRO A 85 7.42 18.14 -9.76
CA PRO A 85 6.89 18.09 -11.10
C PRO A 85 7.88 17.34 -12.01
N PRO A 86 7.39 16.50 -12.94
CA PRO A 86 8.27 15.78 -13.85
C PRO A 86 9.13 16.77 -14.62
N ASP A 87 10.46 16.61 -14.54
CA ASP A 87 11.42 17.41 -15.30
C ASP A 87 11.24 17.12 -16.80
N GLY A 88 10.58 18.05 -17.50
CA GLY A 88 10.53 18.09 -18.96
C GLY A 88 9.15 18.49 -19.51
N PRO A 89 9.09 19.36 -20.54
CA PRO A 89 7.83 19.70 -21.17
C PRO A 89 7.36 18.52 -22.03
N ASP A 90 6.49 17.66 -21.49
CA ASP A 90 5.72 16.73 -22.32
C ASP A 90 4.53 17.48 -22.91
N THR A 91 4.77 18.12 -24.05
CA THR A 91 3.75 18.77 -24.87
C THR A 91 2.89 17.70 -25.55
N GLN A 92 1.83 17.25 -24.87
CA GLN A 92 0.65 16.73 -25.56
C GLN A 92 -0.64 17.18 -24.88
N PRO A 93 -1.43 18.08 -25.49
CA PRO A 93 -2.77 18.38 -25.00
C PRO A 93 -3.67 17.18 -25.32
N LYS A 94 -3.95 16.33 -24.33
CA LYS A 94 -4.91 15.22 -24.45
C LYS A 94 -6.18 15.58 -23.70
N GLY A 95 -7.29 15.63 -24.43
CA GLY A 95 -8.62 16.03 -23.96
C GLY A 95 -9.12 15.27 -22.74
N HIS A 96 -10.22 15.78 -22.17
CA HIS A 96 -10.87 15.37 -20.93
C HIS A 96 -11.02 13.83 -20.77
N GLY A 97 -9.95 13.16 -20.35
CA GLY A 97 -9.94 11.72 -20.13
C GLY A 97 -10.79 11.37 -18.91
N ALA A 98 -11.68 10.39 -19.04
CA ALA A 98 -12.51 9.89 -17.94
C ALA A 98 -11.65 9.53 -16.71
N LYS A 99 -12.02 10.04 -15.54
CA LYS A 99 -11.32 9.80 -14.27
C LYS A 99 -11.77 8.47 -13.65
N LEU A 100 -10.95 7.94 -12.75
CA LEU A 100 -11.32 6.76 -11.95
C LEU A 100 -11.45 7.17 -10.48
N ARG A 101 -12.39 6.52 -9.81
CA ARG A 101 -12.47 6.51 -8.35
C ARG A 101 -12.61 5.07 -7.89
N VAL A 102 -11.71 4.65 -7.00
CA VAL A 102 -11.66 3.28 -6.50
C VAL A 102 -11.92 3.29 -5.00
N TYR A 103 -12.78 2.39 -4.55
CA TYR A 103 -13.05 2.12 -3.15
C TYR A 103 -12.42 0.77 -2.81
N LEU A 104 -11.42 0.78 -1.96
CA LEU A 104 -10.69 -0.40 -1.50
C LEU A 104 -10.91 -0.52 0.01
N GLY A 105 -11.87 -1.38 0.41
CA GLY A 105 -12.39 -1.37 1.77
C GLY A 105 -12.94 0.02 2.14
N ASN A 106 -12.38 0.64 3.19
CA ASN A 106 -12.77 1.97 3.65
C ASN A 106 -11.94 3.11 3.02
N VAL A 107 -10.99 2.80 2.13
CA VAL A 107 -10.11 3.78 1.50
C VAL A 107 -10.64 4.15 0.12
N VAL A 108 -10.65 5.46 -0.18
CA VAL A 108 -10.95 5.98 -1.53
C VAL A 108 -9.67 6.42 -2.20
N ILE A 109 -9.40 5.87 -3.38
CA ILE A 109 -8.22 6.18 -4.21
C ILE A 109 -8.72 6.89 -5.47
N ALA A 110 -8.35 8.16 -5.63
CA ALA A 110 -8.69 8.96 -6.81
C ALA A 110 -7.60 10.01 -7.05
N TYR A 111 -7.09 10.05 -8.28
CA TYR A 111 -6.02 10.95 -8.71
C TYR A 111 -6.41 11.72 -9.97
N PRO A 112 -5.67 12.79 -10.34
CA PRO A 112 -5.98 13.61 -11.51
C PRO A 112 -6.12 12.82 -12.81
N SER A 113 -5.37 11.71 -12.95
CA SER A 113 -5.47 10.79 -14.09
C SER A 113 -5.96 9.40 -13.69
N ALA A 114 -6.68 8.74 -14.60
CA ALA A 114 -7.07 7.34 -14.47
C ALA A 114 -5.86 6.40 -14.44
N ALA A 115 -4.77 6.75 -15.14
CA ALA A 115 -3.53 5.99 -15.13
C ALA A 115 -2.88 5.95 -13.74
N GLU A 116 -2.79 7.11 -13.10
CA GLU A 116 -2.25 7.21 -11.74
C GLU A 116 -3.17 6.52 -10.72
N THR A 117 -4.49 6.74 -10.79
CA THR A 117 -5.45 6.06 -9.90
C THR A 117 -5.31 4.54 -10.00
N PHE A 118 -5.19 4.01 -11.21
CA PHE A 118 -5.00 2.58 -11.46
C PHE A 118 -3.69 2.06 -10.86
N ALA A 119 -2.58 2.76 -11.10
CA ALA A 119 -1.27 2.40 -10.56
C ALA A 119 -1.25 2.41 -9.03
N ARG A 120 -1.76 3.48 -8.41
CA ARG A 120 -1.84 3.64 -6.95
C ARG A 120 -2.77 2.62 -6.30
N THR A 121 -3.82 2.19 -7.00
CA THR A 121 -4.67 1.09 -6.53
C THR A 121 -3.89 -0.22 -6.48
N ILE A 122 -3.08 -0.52 -7.50
CA ILE A 122 -2.21 -1.71 -7.51
C ILE A 122 -1.18 -1.65 -6.38
N GLU A 123 -0.60 -0.47 -6.12
CA GLU A 123 0.29 -0.24 -4.98
C GLU A 123 -0.41 -0.56 -3.64
N ALA A 124 -1.62 -0.04 -3.44
CA ALA A 124 -2.39 -0.24 -2.21
C ALA A 124 -2.82 -1.70 -1.99
N ILE A 125 -3.13 -2.44 -3.06
CA ILE A 125 -3.42 -3.88 -2.99
C ILE A 125 -2.16 -4.70 -2.65
N GLY A 126 -1.00 -4.22 -3.09
CA GLY A 126 0.31 -4.84 -2.93
C GLY A 126 0.85 -5.36 -4.26
N VAL A 127 1.88 -4.69 -4.78
CA VAL A 127 2.47 -4.95 -6.10
C VAL A 127 2.90 -6.41 -6.27
N ASP A 128 3.56 -7.00 -5.26
CA ASP A 128 3.99 -8.41 -5.31
C ASP A 128 2.81 -9.39 -5.39
N ARG A 129 1.69 -9.07 -4.74
CA ARG A 129 0.47 -9.91 -4.76
C ARG A 129 -0.16 -9.89 -6.15
N VAL A 130 -0.25 -8.70 -6.74
CA VAL A 130 -0.80 -8.51 -8.09
C VAL A 130 0.11 -9.13 -9.15
N ALA A 131 1.44 -9.03 -8.99
CA ALA A 131 2.40 -9.61 -9.93
C ALA A 131 2.26 -11.14 -10.03
N ARG A 132 2.00 -11.82 -8.90
CA ARG A 132 1.76 -13.27 -8.86
C ARG A 132 0.53 -13.74 -9.65
N LEU A 133 -0.41 -12.85 -9.96
CA LEU A 133 -1.56 -13.20 -10.82
C LEU A 133 -1.18 -13.36 -12.30
N GLY A 134 0.03 -12.95 -12.71
CA GLY A 134 0.52 -13.10 -14.08
C GLY A 134 -0.32 -12.36 -15.13
N LYS A 135 -1.04 -11.31 -14.72
CA LYS A 135 -1.90 -10.53 -15.63
C LYS A 135 -1.06 -9.78 -16.66
N ALA A 136 -1.58 -9.69 -17.88
CA ALA A 136 -0.93 -8.98 -18.98
C ALA A 136 -1.94 -8.08 -19.71
N LEU A 137 -1.45 -6.97 -20.25
CA LEU A 137 -2.18 -6.06 -21.12
C LEU A 137 -1.55 -6.14 -22.52
N SER A 138 -2.32 -6.59 -23.52
CA SER A 138 -1.85 -6.69 -24.91
C SER A 138 -0.54 -7.49 -25.06
N GLY A 139 -0.39 -8.57 -24.26
CA GLY A 139 0.82 -9.41 -24.27
C GLY A 139 1.99 -8.88 -23.43
N ILE A 140 1.86 -7.71 -22.81
CA ILE A 140 2.89 -7.13 -21.93
C ILE A 140 2.51 -7.39 -20.47
N PRO A 141 3.43 -7.87 -19.62
CA PRO A 141 3.18 -8.03 -18.19
C PRO A 141 2.63 -6.74 -17.57
N LEU A 142 1.57 -6.86 -16.77
CA LEU A 142 0.95 -5.72 -16.10
C LEU A 142 1.93 -5.04 -15.14
N ILE A 143 2.76 -5.86 -14.48
CA ILE A 143 3.83 -5.44 -13.58
C ILE A 143 5.14 -6.01 -14.12
N ALA A 144 6.12 -5.14 -14.31
CA ALA A 144 7.46 -5.52 -14.74
C ALA A 144 8.52 -5.00 -13.76
N THR A 145 9.62 -5.73 -13.59
CA THR A 145 10.80 -5.31 -12.82
C THR A 145 11.80 -4.51 -13.66
N SER A 146 11.57 -4.40 -14.97
CA SER A 146 12.41 -3.66 -15.90
C SER A 146 11.53 -2.89 -16.87
N LYS A 147 11.95 -1.66 -17.18
CA LYS A 147 11.23 -0.79 -18.11
C LYS A 147 11.24 -1.43 -19.50
N ALA A 148 10.07 -1.55 -20.12
CA ALA A 148 10.01 -2.00 -21.50
C ALA A 148 10.55 -0.87 -22.40
N ILE A 149 11.56 -1.19 -23.21
CA ILE A 149 12.33 -0.21 -24.03
C ILE A 149 11.42 0.54 -25.02
N ASN A 150 10.28 -0.05 -25.40
CA ASN A 150 9.35 0.49 -26.41
C ASN A 150 7.96 0.87 -25.85
N TYR A 151 7.80 1.02 -24.54
CA TYR A 151 6.49 1.34 -23.94
C TYR A 151 6.54 2.64 -23.14
N HIS A 152 6.01 3.71 -23.73
CA HIS A 152 6.18 5.07 -23.26
C HIS A 152 5.45 5.39 -21.95
N ASN A 153 4.40 4.66 -21.58
CA ASN A 153 3.55 4.97 -20.42
C ASN A 153 3.50 3.82 -19.41
N GLN A 154 4.61 3.61 -18.71
CA GLN A 154 4.66 2.79 -17.50
C GLN A 154 4.72 3.70 -16.28
N PHE A 155 3.87 3.43 -15.28
CA PHE A 155 3.87 4.18 -14.04
C PHE A 155 4.84 3.51 -13.04
N PRO A 156 5.90 4.20 -12.60
CA PRO A 156 6.86 3.63 -11.66
C PRO A 156 6.25 3.55 -10.25
N ILE A 157 6.39 2.40 -9.60
CA ILE A 157 5.97 2.17 -8.22
C ILE A 157 7.08 1.40 -7.50
N GLY A 158 7.89 2.11 -6.71
CA GLY A 158 9.06 1.51 -6.07
C GLY A 158 10.05 0.94 -7.09
N GLY A 159 10.32 -0.36 -7.01
CA GLY A 159 11.19 -1.08 -7.95
C GLY A 159 10.46 -1.70 -9.16
N TYR A 160 9.17 -1.41 -9.33
CA TYR A 160 8.32 -1.99 -10.35
C TYR A 160 7.79 -0.94 -11.33
N PHE A 161 7.39 -1.41 -12.52
CA PHE A 161 6.77 -0.63 -13.58
C PHE A 161 5.38 -1.20 -13.87
N VAL A 162 4.35 -0.37 -13.72
CA VAL A 162 2.96 -0.76 -13.98
C VAL A 162 2.54 -0.27 -15.38
N CYS A 163 2.03 -1.18 -16.21
CA CYS A 163 1.50 -0.82 -17.52
C CYS A 163 0.16 -0.09 -17.40
N THR A 164 0.13 1.21 -17.70
CA THR A 164 -1.06 2.06 -17.55
C THR A 164 -1.65 2.54 -18.88
N HIS A 165 -1.10 2.13 -20.02
CA HIS A 165 -1.58 2.52 -21.35
C HIS A 165 -2.84 1.74 -21.78
N SER A 166 -3.98 2.10 -21.18
CA SER A 166 -5.30 1.56 -21.49
C SER A 166 -6.39 2.62 -21.27
N ASN A 167 -7.63 2.38 -21.69
CA ASN A 167 -8.75 3.28 -21.38
C ASN A 167 -9.31 3.02 -19.96
N SER A 168 -10.15 3.92 -19.46
CA SER A 168 -10.74 3.82 -18.11
C SER A 168 -11.62 2.57 -17.91
N PRO A 169 -12.44 2.13 -18.89
CA PRO A 169 -13.16 0.87 -18.80
C PRO A 169 -12.25 -0.36 -18.65
N THR A 170 -11.17 -0.46 -19.42
CA THR A 170 -10.20 -1.56 -19.32
C THR A 170 -9.49 -1.56 -17.97
N LYS A 171 -9.12 -0.38 -17.46
CA LYS A 171 -8.54 -0.24 -16.11
C LYS A 171 -9.50 -0.75 -15.03
N LYS A 172 -10.77 -0.34 -15.10
CA LYS A 172 -11.81 -0.79 -14.18
C LYS A 172 -11.91 -2.31 -14.18
N ARG A 173 -12.07 -2.92 -15.36
CA ARG A 173 -12.15 -4.37 -15.50
C ARG A 173 -10.93 -5.08 -14.92
N LEU A 174 -9.71 -4.57 -15.21
CA LEU A 174 -8.49 -5.15 -14.67
C LEU A 174 -8.43 -5.09 -13.15
N LEU A 175 -8.83 -3.98 -12.53
CA LEU A 175 -8.87 -3.86 -11.08
C LEU A 175 -9.89 -4.83 -10.46
N GLU A 176 -11.06 -4.99 -11.07
CA GLU A 176 -12.07 -5.95 -10.63
C GLU A 176 -11.57 -7.40 -10.75
N GLU A 177 -10.90 -7.76 -11.86
CA GLU A 177 -10.28 -9.08 -12.03
C GLU A 177 -9.16 -9.35 -11.01
N ILE A 178 -8.34 -8.34 -10.71
CA ILE A 178 -7.29 -8.43 -9.70
C ILE A 178 -7.90 -8.62 -8.31
N ALA A 179 -8.93 -7.85 -7.99
CA ALA A 179 -9.63 -7.93 -6.72
C ALA A 179 -10.28 -9.30 -6.51
N ALA A 180 -10.97 -9.82 -7.53
CA ALA A 180 -11.53 -11.17 -7.52
C ALA A 180 -10.44 -12.24 -7.34
N GLY A 181 -9.32 -12.12 -8.08
CA GLY A 181 -8.20 -13.05 -7.99
C GLY A 181 -7.48 -13.07 -6.63
N LEU A 182 -7.58 -11.98 -5.86
CA LEU A 182 -6.93 -11.86 -4.54
C LEU A 182 -7.92 -11.92 -3.36
N GLY A 183 -9.22 -12.09 -3.61
CA GLY A 183 -10.26 -12.06 -2.58
C GLY A 183 -10.37 -10.71 -1.86
N VAL A 184 -10.11 -9.61 -2.57
CA VAL A 184 -10.12 -8.24 -2.01
C VAL A 184 -11.44 -7.55 -2.36
N ALA A 185 -12.07 -6.90 -1.38
CA ALA A 185 -13.27 -6.09 -1.62
C ALA A 185 -12.90 -4.77 -2.29
N LEU A 186 -13.34 -4.58 -3.53
CA LEU A 186 -13.01 -3.42 -4.36
C LEU A 186 -14.20 -3.00 -5.22
N ARG A 187 -14.48 -1.69 -5.27
CA ARG A 187 -15.50 -1.09 -6.14
C ARG A 187 -14.88 0.02 -6.98
N VAL A 188 -15.12 0.01 -8.28
CA VAL A 188 -14.55 0.99 -9.22
C VAL A 188 -15.63 1.76 -9.95
N GLU A 189 -15.52 3.08 -9.90
CA GLU A 189 -16.36 4.02 -10.61
C GLU A 189 -15.54 4.72 -11.71
N VAL A 190 -16.11 4.76 -12.92
CA VAL A 190 -15.59 5.57 -14.03
C VAL A 190 -16.35 6.89 -14.02
N ILE A 191 -15.63 7.98 -13.81
CA ILE A 191 -16.20 9.33 -13.77
C ILE A 191 -15.95 9.95 -15.15
N SER A 192 -16.97 9.91 -16.00
CA SER A 192 -17.00 10.66 -17.26
C SER A 192 -17.30 12.13 -16.94
N GLN A 193 -16.58 13.07 -17.55
CA GLN A 193 -16.96 14.49 -17.54
C GLN A 193 -17.75 14.82 -18.81
#